data_AF-A0A6J3QHL1-F1
#
_entry.id   AF-A0A6J3QHL1-F1
#
_cell.length_a   1.000
_cell.length_b   1.000
_cell.length_c   1.000
_cell.angle_alpha   90.00
_cell.angle_beta   90.00
_cell.angle_gamma   90.00
#
_symmetry.space_group_name_H-M   'P 1'
#
loop_
_entity.id
_entity.type
_entity.pdbx_description
1 polymer ?
#
loop_
_entity_poly.entity_id
_entity_poly.type
_entity_poly.pdbx_seq_one_letter_code
_entity_poly.pdbx_strand_id
1 'polypeptide(L)'
;MTTPAGSGTGFGSVSWWGLSPAVDLQAESPPVDPDSQADTEHGTPELNVLLLGSVDGRHLLRTLTRAALWPRRRFRFYVLENNMEAVARHMLIFSLALEDPEKMGLQERSETFLEVWGNALLRPSVAAFVRTQAGRLARLVPEPDRLAEQLPWLSLGALKFRERDALEAVFRFWAGGEKGPEAFPMSRLWDSRLRHYLGSRYDARRGVSDWDLHMKLHDRGARVIHTSEFRRWRDTGVAFELRDSSAYHVPNRTLASGRLLSHRGERVAARGYWGDIVTGPFVAFGIEADDETLLKTSNGQPIKTAGEITQHNVTELFRAMAAWGRPRATQGDPAQVQGDADGSPEPAAPVPESFTVHFLSLGSAQTLHHKSCYKGRFQLLYVACGMVHLLSPELGACVAPGGRLIVELAQFLVDLRQEQLQGFSTRVGELAQAAGFAPQPGARSSQTFARFYKAGDSAPSHKDPAVGSGTPPPEVLVPPLEATNPPPEDLTQPLEGGIPPSEPLKQPSESQASLLEALVPPTGSQTPKPESLTVPPETNSPIPNF
;
A
#
# COMPACT_ATOMS: atom_id res chain seq x y z
N MET A 1 9.32 -32.16 -9.61
CA MET A 1 9.31 -30.95 -8.75
C MET A 1 7.87 -30.59 -8.44
N THR A 2 7.48 -30.61 -7.17
CA THR A 2 6.16 -30.15 -6.70
C THR A 2 6.07 -28.63 -6.86
N THR A 3 5.00 -28.12 -7.49
CA THR A 3 4.85 -26.68 -7.73
C THR A 3 4.53 -25.94 -6.42
N PRO A 4 5.16 -24.78 -6.14
CA PRO A 4 4.84 -23.98 -4.95
C PRO A 4 3.41 -23.38 -4.96
N ALA A 5 2.73 -23.29 -6.09
CA ALA A 5 1.39 -22.71 -6.13
C ALA A 5 0.39 -23.41 -5.19
N GLY A 6 -0.23 -22.63 -4.29
CA GLY A 6 -1.01 -23.10 -3.13
C GLY A 6 -0.24 -23.15 -1.79
N SER A 7 1.03 -22.73 -1.75
CA SER A 7 1.86 -22.68 -0.53
C SER A 7 1.88 -21.32 0.19
N GLY A 8 1.25 -20.29 -0.37
CA GLY A 8 1.33 -18.91 0.13
C GLY A 8 2.54 -18.12 -0.36
N THR A 9 3.51 -18.77 -1.00
CA THR A 9 4.73 -18.11 -1.52
C THR A 9 4.46 -17.06 -2.58
N GLY A 10 3.32 -17.14 -3.27
CA GLY A 10 2.91 -16.18 -4.28
C GLY A 10 2.46 -14.84 -3.71
N PHE A 11 2.01 -14.79 -2.46
CA PHE A 11 1.74 -13.52 -1.75
C PHE A 11 3.04 -12.72 -1.50
N GLY A 12 4.17 -13.42 -1.39
CA GLY A 12 5.46 -12.80 -1.13
C GLY A 12 5.66 -12.43 0.35
N SER A 13 6.73 -11.68 0.60
CA SER A 13 7.14 -11.26 1.95
C SER A 13 6.88 -9.77 2.21
N VAL A 14 6.40 -9.04 1.21
CA VAL A 14 6.11 -7.60 1.31
C VAL A 14 4.71 -7.33 0.80
N SER A 15 3.88 -6.75 1.66
CA SER A 15 2.53 -6.32 1.30
C SER A 15 2.56 -4.91 0.72
N TRP A 16 1.96 -4.71 -0.46
CA TRP A 16 1.93 -3.40 -1.15
C TRP A 16 0.55 -2.75 -1.22
N TRP A 17 -0.49 -3.55 -0.96
CA TRP A 17 -1.89 -3.19 -0.95
C TRP A 17 -2.61 -4.04 0.09
N GLY A 18 -3.76 -3.53 0.54
CA GLY A 18 -4.69 -4.22 1.40
C GLY A 18 -5.33 -5.45 0.78
N LEU A 19 -5.76 -6.38 1.63
CA LEU A 19 -6.47 -7.59 1.23
C LEU A 19 -7.94 -7.54 1.67
N SER A 20 -8.43 -6.34 1.97
CA SER A 20 -9.77 -6.07 2.45
C SER A 20 -10.20 -4.66 2.06
N PRO A 21 -11.51 -4.41 1.91
CA PRO A 21 -12.05 -3.06 1.76
C PRO A 21 -11.66 -2.12 2.90
N ALA A 22 -11.66 -0.82 2.62
CA ALA A 22 -11.30 0.19 3.60
C ALA A 22 -12.37 0.35 4.68
N VAL A 23 -11.95 0.14 5.93
CA VAL A 23 -12.73 0.43 7.14
C VAL A 23 -12.64 1.91 7.54
N ASP A 24 -13.77 2.48 7.97
CA ASP A 24 -13.83 3.78 8.65
C ASP A 24 -13.47 3.59 10.13
N LEU A 25 -12.27 4.05 10.50
CA LEU A 25 -11.70 3.85 11.82
C LEU A 25 -12.46 4.64 12.89
N GLN A 26 -13.12 5.74 12.54
CA GLN A 26 -13.92 6.50 13.50
C GLN A 26 -15.23 5.79 13.81
N ALA A 27 -15.91 5.26 12.78
CA ALA A 27 -17.10 4.44 12.95
C ALA A 27 -16.85 3.22 13.85
N GLU A 28 -15.68 2.63 13.71
CA GLU A 28 -15.26 1.46 14.48
C GLU A 28 -14.65 1.81 15.83
N SER A 29 -14.47 3.08 16.17
CA SER A 29 -13.95 3.48 17.48
C SER A 29 -15.06 3.57 18.53
N PRO A 30 -14.73 3.54 19.84
CA PRO A 30 -15.68 3.87 20.89
C PRO A 30 -16.30 5.27 20.68
N PRO A 31 -17.58 5.46 21.04
CA PRO A 31 -18.23 6.77 20.94
C PRO A 31 -17.50 7.80 21.82
N VAL A 32 -17.65 9.07 21.46
CA VAL A 32 -17.19 10.17 22.32
C VAL A 32 -18.13 10.23 23.53
N ASP A 33 -17.56 10.27 24.73
CA ASP A 33 -18.34 10.44 25.96
C ASP A 33 -19.05 11.81 25.91
N PRO A 34 -20.39 11.88 26.03
CA PRO A 34 -21.13 13.14 26.03
C PRO A 34 -20.67 14.10 27.14
N ASP A 35 -20.18 13.60 28.28
CA ASP A 35 -19.67 14.45 29.37
C ASP A 35 -18.34 15.12 29.00
N SER A 36 -17.57 14.54 28.06
CA SER A 36 -16.35 15.17 27.51
C SER A 36 -16.66 16.30 26.51
N GLN A 37 -17.91 16.51 26.11
CA GLN A 37 -18.34 17.65 25.29
C GLN A 37 -18.79 18.86 26.12
N ALA A 38 -19.06 18.67 27.42
CA ALA A 38 -19.56 19.72 28.31
C ALA A 38 -18.44 20.65 28.84
N ASP A 39 -17.18 20.22 28.78
CA ASP A 39 -16.04 21.05 29.15
C ASP A 39 -15.60 21.90 27.96
N THR A 40 -16.20 23.08 27.81
CA THR A 40 -15.77 24.15 26.88
C THR A 40 -14.31 24.60 27.08
N GLU A 41 -13.61 24.11 28.11
CA GLU A 41 -12.18 24.32 28.35
C GLU A 41 -11.26 23.29 27.67
N HIS A 42 -11.80 22.16 27.21
CA HIS A 42 -11.02 21.11 26.54
C HIS A 42 -11.42 21.06 25.05
N GLY A 43 -10.48 21.45 24.17
CA GLY A 43 -10.71 21.54 22.72
C GLY A 43 -11.14 20.22 22.06
N THR A 44 -11.30 20.22 20.73
CA THR A 44 -11.80 19.08 19.94
C THR A 44 -11.22 17.72 20.39
N PRO A 45 -12.07 16.73 20.75
CA PRO A 45 -11.61 15.48 21.34
C PRO A 45 -10.71 14.69 20.38
N GLU A 46 -9.67 14.06 20.90
CA GLU A 46 -8.72 13.30 20.07
C GLU A 46 -9.19 11.87 19.81
N LEU A 47 -8.88 11.33 18.62
CA LEU A 47 -8.92 9.91 18.32
C LEU A 47 -7.50 9.41 17.99
N ASN A 48 -6.92 8.64 18.90
CA ASN A 48 -5.62 8.00 18.73
C ASN A 48 -5.83 6.55 18.23
N VAL A 49 -5.41 6.27 17.00
CA VAL A 49 -5.52 4.95 16.36
C VAL A 49 -4.13 4.39 16.10
N LEU A 50 -3.88 3.14 16.52
CA LEU A 50 -2.67 2.40 16.20
C LEU A 50 -2.96 1.42 15.06
N LEU A 51 -2.22 1.52 13.95
CA LEU A 51 -2.34 0.65 12.78
C LEU A 51 -1.05 -0.14 12.55
N LEU A 52 -1.17 -1.46 12.48
CA LEU A 52 -0.08 -2.37 12.16
C LEU A 52 -0.28 -2.93 10.75
N GLY A 53 0.64 -2.59 9.84
CA GLY A 53 0.67 -3.12 8.47
C GLY A 53 -0.50 -2.65 7.59
N SER A 54 -0.97 -1.40 7.74
CA SER A 54 -2.03 -0.88 6.87
C SER A 54 -1.58 -0.73 5.42
N VAL A 55 -0.26 -0.58 5.17
CA VAL A 55 0.49 -0.60 3.90
C VAL A 55 0.14 0.42 2.81
N ASP A 56 -1.13 0.79 2.63
CA ASP A 56 -1.61 1.59 1.50
C ASP A 56 -2.47 2.81 1.90
N GLY A 57 -2.58 3.10 3.20
CA GLY A 57 -3.30 4.26 3.70
C GLY A 57 -4.83 4.24 3.48
N ARG A 58 -5.42 3.16 2.94
CA ARG A 58 -6.84 3.13 2.58
C ARG A 58 -7.77 3.41 3.76
N HIS A 59 -7.45 2.87 4.94
CA HIS A 59 -8.23 3.09 6.16
C HIS A 59 -8.18 4.55 6.61
N LEU A 60 -7.00 5.18 6.51
CA LEU A 60 -6.82 6.58 6.89
C LEU A 60 -7.61 7.49 5.92
N LEU A 61 -7.46 7.30 4.61
CA LEU A 61 -8.20 8.07 3.59
C LEU A 61 -9.72 7.89 3.75
N ARG A 62 -10.19 6.66 3.97
CA ARG A 62 -11.61 6.37 4.21
C ARG A 62 -12.14 7.08 5.44
N THR A 63 -11.37 7.08 6.53
CA THR A 63 -11.76 7.74 7.78
C THR A 63 -11.81 9.26 7.61
N LEU A 64 -10.79 9.86 6.99
CA LEU A 64 -10.72 11.31 6.79
C LEU A 64 -11.87 11.81 5.89
N THR A 65 -12.11 11.13 4.77
CA THR A 65 -13.17 11.51 3.82
C THR A 65 -14.59 11.34 4.38
N ARG A 66 -14.75 10.56 5.46
CA ARG A 66 -16.02 10.32 6.14
C ARG A 66 -16.16 11.03 7.48
N ALA A 67 -15.16 11.75 7.94
CA ALA A 67 -15.19 12.34 9.28
C ALA A 67 -16.36 13.30 9.51
N ALA A 68 -16.91 13.92 8.44
CA ALA A 68 -18.11 14.74 8.51
C ALA A 68 -19.40 13.97 8.88
N LEU A 69 -19.40 12.64 8.79
CA LEU A 69 -20.53 11.78 9.18
C LEU A 69 -20.59 11.53 10.69
N TRP A 70 -19.55 11.92 11.44
CA TRP A 70 -19.35 11.57 12.83
C TRP A 70 -19.13 12.81 13.71
N PRO A 71 -19.28 12.70 15.05
CA PRO A 71 -18.89 13.76 15.97
C PRO A 71 -17.44 14.20 15.73
N ARG A 72 -17.18 15.51 15.78
CA ARG A 72 -15.85 16.05 15.44
C ARG A 72 -14.76 15.50 16.36
N ARG A 73 -13.67 15.03 15.77
CA ARG A 73 -12.47 14.58 16.48
C ARG A 73 -11.20 15.02 15.74
N ARG A 74 -10.12 15.25 16.50
CA ARG A 74 -8.77 15.39 15.97
C ARG A 74 -8.12 14.01 15.80
N PHE A 75 -7.67 13.68 14.60
CA PHE A 75 -7.12 12.34 14.34
C PHE A 75 -5.61 12.27 14.57
N ARG A 76 -5.17 11.25 15.31
CA ARG A 76 -3.76 10.88 15.47
C ARG A 76 -3.57 9.42 15.09
N PHE A 77 -3.08 9.19 13.88
CA PHE A 77 -2.77 7.86 13.37
C PHE A 77 -1.33 7.51 13.71
N TYR A 78 -1.11 6.37 14.35
CA TYR A 78 0.20 5.83 14.66
C TYR A 78 0.38 4.59 13.80
N VAL A 79 1.30 4.64 12.85
CA VAL A 79 1.46 3.61 11.82
C VAL A 79 2.77 2.87 12.04
N LEU A 80 2.66 1.55 12.22
CA LEU A 80 3.79 0.63 12.33
C LEU A 80 3.78 -0.30 11.11
N GLU A 81 4.81 -0.15 10.28
CA GLU A 81 5.04 -0.98 9.10
C GLU A 81 6.17 -1.98 9.33
N ASN A 82 6.33 -2.94 8.41
CA ASN A 82 7.39 -3.96 8.48
C ASN A 82 8.66 -3.58 7.72
N ASN A 83 8.60 -2.55 6.87
CA ASN A 83 9.74 -2.08 6.07
C ASN A 83 9.63 -0.58 5.76
N MET A 84 10.76 0.04 5.39
CA MET A 84 10.82 1.48 5.10
C MET A 84 10.18 1.82 3.76
N GLU A 85 10.14 0.88 2.81
CA GLU A 85 9.48 1.08 1.52
C GLU A 85 7.97 1.29 1.67
N ALA A 86 7.31 0.59 2.60
CA ALA A 86 5.91 0.79 2.94
C ALA A 86 5.67 2.16 3.60
N VAL A 87 6.57 2.61 4.49
CA VAL A 87 6.52 3.96 5.06
C VAL A 87 6.65 5.02 3.96
N ALA A 88 7.62 4.86 3.07
CA ALA A 88 7.84 5.74 1.92
C ALA A 88 6.61 5.81 1.01
N ARG A 89 5.93 4.66 0.79
CA ARG A 89 4.72 4.59 -0.05
C ARG A 89 3.57 5.36 0.57
N HIS A 90 3.34 5.25 1.88
CA HIS A 90 2.34 6.09 2.55
C HIS A 90 2.63 7.57 2.36
N MET A 91 3.89 8.00 2.53
CA MET A 91 4.26 9.40 2.33
C MET A 91 3.98 9.88 0.90
N LEU A 92 4.29 9.06 -0.10
CA LEU A 92 4.00 9.36 -1.51
C LEU A 92 2.49 9.41 -1.79
N ILE A 93 1.73 8.42 -1.30
CA ILE A 93 0.28 8.34 -1.47
C ILE A 93 -0.42 9.55 -0.84
N PHE A 94 -0.05 9.94 0.38
CA PHE A 94 -0.63 11.10 1.03
C PHE A 94 -0.19 12.42 0.39
N SER A 95 1.05 12.50 -0.13
CA SER A 95 1.50 13.66 -0.91
C SER A 95 0.66 13.83 -2.18
N LEU A 96 0.26 12.73 -2.82
CA LEU A 96 -0.65 12.74 -3.97
C LEU A 96 -2.10 13.08 -3.57
N ALA A 97 -2.61 12.45 -2.51
CA ALA A 97 -3.99 12.66 -2.05
C ALA A 97 -4.24 14.11 -1.61
N LEU A 98 -3.24 14.73 -0.98
CA LEU A 98 -3.26 16.11 -0.47
C LEU A 98 -2.68 17.13 -1.46
N GLU A 99 -2.38 16.73 -2.70
CA GLU A 99 -1.84 17.64 -3.70
C GLU A 99 -2.84 18.77 -4.00
N ASP A 100 -2.32 19.94 -4.35
CA ASP A 100 -3.15 21.08 -4.67
C ASP A 100 -4.03 20.79 -5.91
N PRO A 101 -5.37 20.90 -5.82
CA PRO A 101 -6.26 20.76 -6.97
C PRO A 101 -5.91 21.65 -8.17
N GLU A 102 -5.22 22.77 -7.94
CA GLU A 102 -4.77 23.68 -9.00
C GLU A 102 -3.53 23.15 -9.74
N LYS A 103 -2.73 22.28 -9.10
CA LYS A 103 -1.54 21.68 -9.71
C LYS A 103 -1.83 20.37 -10.44
N MET A 104 -2.78 19.59 -9.94
CA MET A 104 -3.13 18.28 -10.51
C MET A 104 -4.64 18.06 -10.41
N GLY A 105 -5.28 17.95 -11.58
CA GLY A 105 -6.72 17.75 -11.71
C GLY A 105 -7.17 16.41 -11.10
N LEU A 106 -8.44 16.35 -10.70
CA LEU A 106 -9.00 15.19 -9.99
C LEU A 106 -8.84 13.87 -10.76
N GLN A 107 -9.09 13.87 -12.06
CA GLN A 107 -8.94 12.68 -12.90
C GLN A 107 -7.47 12.24 -12.98
N GLU A 108 -6.57 13.14 -13.34
CA GLU A 108 -5.13 12.85 -13.41
C GLU A 108 -4.59 12.29 -12.10
N ARG A 109 -5.00 12.88 -10.97
CA ARG A 109 -4.63 12.44 -9.63
C ARG A 109 -5.10 11.02 -9.34
N SER A 110 -6.37 10.73 -9.65
CA SER A 110 -6.97 9.41 -9.43
C SER A 110 -6.28 8.34 -10.28
N GLU A 111 -6.05 8.61 -11.57
CA GLU A 111 -5.32 7.70 -12.45
C GLU A 111 -3.86 7.49 -11.99
N THR A 112 -3.18 8.55 -11.57
CA THR A 112 -1.81 8.50 -11.04
C THR A 112 -1.76 7.62 -9.78
N PHE A 113 -2.75 7.72 -8.90
CA PHE A 113 -2.83 6.89 -7.70
C PHE A 113 -2.96 5.41 -8.09
N LEU A 114 -3.88 5.05 -8.98
CA LEU A 114 -4.10 3.67 -9.38
C LEU A 114 -2.84 3.02 -9.96
N GLU A 115 -2.11 3.76 -10.78
CA GLU A 115 -0.85 3.28 -11.35
C GLU A 115 0.24 3.11 -10.29
N VAL A 116 0.47 4.11 -9.44
CA VAL A 116 1.49 4.04 -8.38
C VAL A 116 1.17 2.94 -7.36
N TRP A 117 -0.11 2.78 -7.03
CA TRP A 117 -0.58 1.85 -6.02
C TRP A 117 -0.57 0.41 -6.53
N GLY A 118 -1.19 0.12 -7.68
CA GLY A 118 -1.52 -1.23 -8.11
C GLY A 118 -0.76 -1.77 -9.33
N ASN A 119 -0.01 -0.95 -10.07
CA ASN A 119 0.66 -1.39 -11.30
C ASN A 119 2.17 -1.57 -11.14
N ALA A 120 2.67 -2.67 -11.69
CA ALA A 120 4.10 -2.95 -11.85
C ALA A 120 4.79 -2.01 -12.85
N LEU A 121 4.07 -1.56 -13.86
CA LEU A 121 4.56 -0.68 -14.92
C LEU A 121 3.70 0.58 -14.99
N LEU A 122 4.36 1.71 -15.21
CA LEU A 122 3.79 3.04 -15.22
C LEU A 122 3.87 3.63 -16.62
N ARG A 123 2.99 4.60 -16.88
CA ARG A 123 3.17 5.57 -17.97
C ARG A 123 4.38 6.47 -17.68
N PRO A 124 5.07 7.01 -18.72
CA PRO A 124 6.18 7.93 -18.53
C PRO A 124 5.85 9.17 -17.68
N SER A 125 4.65 9.73 -17.82
CA SER A 125 4.19 10.89 -17.04
C SER A 125 4.07 10.56 -15.56
N VAL A 126 3.45 9.42 -15.21
CA VAL A 126 3.33 8.97 -13.82
C VAL A 126 4.70 8.64 -13.21
N ALA A 127 5.58 8.00 -13.98
CA ALA A 127 6.95 7.76 -13.54
C ALA A 127 7.73 9.08 -13.29
N ALA A 128 7.51 10.10 -14.11
CA ALA A 128 8.09 11.43 -13.89
C ALA A 128 7.55 12.09 -12.62
N PHE A 129 6.24 11.99 -12.36
CA PHE A 129 5.64 12.45 -11.10
C PHE A 129 6.29 11.77 -9.89
N VAL A 130 6.41 10.44 -9.90
CA VAL A 130 7.07 9.68 -8.82
C VAL A 130 8.50 10.17 -8.60
N ARG A 131 9.28 10.37 -9.66
CA ARG A 131 10.67 10.85 -9.53
C ARG A 131 10.74 12.23 -8.88
N THR A 132 9.89 13.15 -9.30
CA THR A 132 9.83 14.52 -8.77
C THR A 132 9.45 14.51 -7.29
N GLN A 133 8.39 13.80 -6.92
CA GLN A 133 7.95 13.71 -5.52
C GLN A 133 8.97 12.99 -4.64
N ALA A 134 9.55 11.88 -5.11
CA ALA A 134 10.59 11.19 -4.38
C ALA A 134 11.84 12.07 -4.19
N GLY A 135 12.25 12.82 -5.21
CA GLY A 135 13.36 13.78 -5.09
C GLY A 135 13.09 14.87 -4.05
N ARG A 136 11.84 15.36 -3.97
CA ARG A 136 11.42 16.31 -2.92
C ARG A 136 11.46 15.67 -1.53
N LEU A 137 10.87 14.49 -1.36
CA LEU A 137 10.81 13.79 -0.07
C LEU A 137 12.20 13.40 0.44
N ALA A 138 13.10 12.95 -0.44
CA ALA A 138 14.49 12.67 -0.10
C ALA A 138 15.19 13.88 0.55
N ARG A 139 14.95 15.11 0.05
CA ARG A 139 15.52 16.34 0.62
C ARG A 139 14.82 16.83 1.89
N LEU A 140 13.67 16.27 2.26
CA LEU A 140 12.91 16.68 3.44
C LEU A 140 13.12 15.74 4.62
N VAL A 141 13.25 14.43 4.39
CA VAL A 141 13.41 13.43 5.48
C VAL A 141 14.53 13.76 6.47
N PRO A 142 15.73 14.24 6.04
CA PRO A 142 16.79 14.62 6.96
C PRO A 142 16.56 15.96 7.70
N GLU A 143 15.59 16.76 7.26
CA GLU A 143 15.35 18.15 7.69
C GLU A 143 14.02 18.23 8.47
N PRO A 144 13.97 17.84 9.75
CA PRO A 144 12.71 17.65 10.49
C PRO A 144 11.86 18.91 10.59
N ASP A 145 12.47 20.08 10.81
CA ASP A 145 11.75 21.35 10.93
C ASP A 145 11.12 21.76 9.59
N ARG A 146 11.89 21.65 8.51
CA ARG A 146 11.42 21.93 7.14
C ARG A 146 10.37 20.93 6.67
N LEU A 147 10.46 19.67 7.11
CA LEU A 147 9.46 18.64 6.87
C LEU A 147 8.15 18.98 7.60
N ALA A 148 8.21 19.37 8.87
CA ALA A 148 7.04 19.75 9.65
C ALA A 148 6.33 20.99 9.07
N GLU A 149 7.09 21.97 8.57
CA GLU A 149 6.55 23.14 7.89
C GLU A 149 5.81 22.78 6.60
N GLN A 150 6.41 21.93 5.76
CA GLN A 150 5.85 21.59 4.45
C GLN A 150 4.82 20.46 4.45
N LEU A 151 4.87 19.58 5.45
CA LEU A 151 4.01 18.40 5.60
C LEU A 151 3.53 18.32 7.07
N PRO A 152 2.71 19.29 7.53
CA PRO A 152 2.29 19.38 8.94
C PRO A 152 1.45 18.17 9.42
N TRP A 153 0.91 17.39 8.48
CA TRP A 153 0.20 16.15 8.75
C TRP A 153 1.13 14.97 9.06
N LEU A 154 2.46 15.10 8.87
CA LEU A 154 3.41 14.01 8.96
C LEU A 154 4.36 14.17 10.17
N SER A 155 4.57 13.09 10.91
CA SER A 155 5.53 13.02 12.01
C SER A 155 6.45 11.81 11.89
N LEU A 156 7.75 12.06 11.73
CA LEU A 156 8.82 11.04 11.73
C LEU A 156 9.58 10.97 13.07
N GLY A 157 9.06 11.66 14.10
CA GLY A 157 9.73 11.84 15.40
C GLY A 157 10.08 10.53 16.11
N ALA A 158 9.29 9.48 15.90
CA ALA A 158 9.50 8.17 16.51
C ALA A 158 10.49 7.26 15.74
N LEU A 159 10.87 7.61 14.50
CA LEU A 159 11.86 6.88 13.73
C LEU A 159 13.28 7.20 14.21
N LYS A 160 14.13 6.17 14.28
CA LYS A 160 15.57 6.29 14.55
C LYS A 160 16.28 6.97 13.39
N PHE A 161 17.43 7.60 13.64
CA PHE A 161 18.25 8.23 12.59
C PHE A 161 18.55 7.28 11.41
N ARG A 162 19.01 6.06 11.70
CA ARG A 162 19.26 5.04 10.67
C ARG A 162 18.03 4.69 9.83
N GLU A 163 16.83 4.74 10.41
CA GLU A 163 15.59 4.48 9.68
C GLU A 163 15.25 5.65 8.76
N ARG A 164 15.51 6.90 9.19
CA ARG A 164 15.39 8.08 8.33
C ARG A 164 16.41 8.06 7.18
N ASP A 165 17.63 7.62 7.44
CA ASP A 165 18.66 7.44 6.39
C ASP A 165 18.22 6.38 5.37
N ALA A 166 17.66 5.25 5.85
CA ALA A 166 17.12 4.21 4.98
C ALA A 166 15.92 4.71 4.17
N LEU A 167 15.02 5.48 4.79
CA LEU A 167 13.87 6.10 4.13
C LEU A 167 14.31 7.10 3.05
N GLU A 168 15.33 7.91 3.33
CA GLU A 168 15.93 8.81 2.35
C GLU A 168 16.54 8.03 1.17
N ALA A 169 17.26 6.93 1.45
CA ALA A 169 17.82 6.06 0.41
C ALA A 169 16.75 5.44 -0.49
N VAL A 170 15.60 5.05 0.06
CA VAL A 170 14.44 4.59 -0.72
C VAL A 170 13.97 5.68 -1.68
N PHE A 171 13.79 6.90 -1.20
CA PHE A 171 13.37 8.02 -2.06
C PHE A 171 14.41 8.39 -3.12
N ARG A 172 15.70 8.38 -2.80
CA ARG A 172 16.78 8.60 -3.79
C ARG A 172 16.74 7.55 -4.90
N PHE A 173 16.49 6.29 -4.55
CA PHE A 173 16.33 5.22 -5.52
C PHE A 173 15.10 5.44 -6.42
N TRP A 174 13.94 5.83 -5.86
CA TRP A 174 12.75 6.15 -6.65
C TRP A 174 12.95 7.37 -7.56
N ALA A 175 13.71 8.36 -7.11
CA ALA A 175 14.01 9.59 -7.84
C ALA A 175 14.87 9.40 -9.10
N GLY A 176 15.50 8.24 -9.28
CA GLY A 176 16.41 8.02 -10.41
C GLY A 176 17.89 7.88 -10.04
N GLY A 177 18.25 7.96 -8.75
CA GLY A 177 19.65 8.05 -8.30
C GLY A 177 20.53 6.86 -8.69
N GLU A 178 19.95 5.68 -8.88
CA GLU A 178 20.64 4.50 -9.43
C GLU A 178 20.24 4.27 -10.90
N LYS A 179 21.26 4.04 -11.74
CA LYS A 179 21.27 4.03 -13.22
C LYS A 179 20.02 3.37 -13.85
N GLY A 180 19.14 4.19 -14.43
CA GLY A 180 18.15 3.79 -15.44
C GLY A 180 17.12 2.69 -15.05
N PRO A 181 16.21 2.31 -15.97
CA PRO A 181 15.30 1.18 -15.75
C PRO A 181 16.02 -0.16 -15.50
N GLU A 182 17.30 -0.27 -15.85
CA GLU A 182 18.15 -1.44 -15.61
C GLU A 182 18.36 -1.74 -14.12
N ALA A 183 18.35 -0.73 -13.26
CA ALA A 183 18.47 -0.93 -11.81
C ALA A 183 17.27 -1.69 -11.20
N PHE A 184 16.13 -1.73 -11.90
CA PHE A 184 14.93 -2.44 -11.44
C PHE A 184 14.12 -2.98 -12.63
N PRO A 185 14.53 -4.12 -13.21
CA PRO A 185 13.89 -4.71 -14.39
C PRO A 185 12.59 -5.43 -13.99
N MET A 186 11.56 -4.65 -13.62
CA MET A 186 10.32 -5.13 -13.00
C MET A 186 9.66 -6.28 -13.77
N SER A 187 9.57 -6.21 -15.10
CA SER A 187 8.96 -7.28 -15.90
C SER A 187 9.71 -8.61 -15.79
N ARG A 188 11.06 -8.58 -15.71
CA ARG A 188 11.88 -9.78 -15.52
C ARG A 188 11.74 -10.34 -14.10
N LEU A 189 11.65 -9.46 -13.10
CA LEU A 189 11.44 -9.85 -11.71
C LEU A 189 10.07 -10.50 -11.50
N TRP A 190 9.02 -9.91 -12.10
CA TRP A 190 7.67 -10.46 -12.09
C TRP A 190 7.63 -11.84 -12.75
N ASP A 191 8.18 -11.97 -13.97
CA ASP A 191 8.22 -13.23 -14.70
C ASP A 191 8.99 -14.32 -13.95
N SER A 192 10.14 -13.96 -13.36
CA SER A 192 10.93 -14.87 -12.51
C SER A 192 10.11 -15.38 -11.32
N ARG A 193 9.37 -14.49 -10.64
CA ARG A 193 8.47 -14.89 -9.54
C ARG A 193 7.35 -15.81 -10.02
N LEU A 194 6.71 -15.52 -11.16
CA LEU A 194 5.68 -16.38 -11.74
C LEU A 194 6.21 -17.77 -12.09
N ARG A 195 7.37 -17.86 -12.74
CA ARG A 195 8.01 -19.14 -13.10
C ARG A 195 8.31 -19.97 -11.86
N HIS A 196 8.88 -19.34 -10.84
CA HIS A 196 9.17 -20.02 -9.58
C HIS A 196 7.88 -20.51 -8.89
N TYR A 197 6.87 -19.65 -8.78
CA TYR A 197 5.61 -19.96 -8.10
C TYR A 197 4.79 -21.04 -8.82
N LEU A 198 4.65 -20.94 -10.14
CA LEU A 198 3.84 -21.88 -10.94
C LEU A 198 4.59 -23.17 -11.29
N GLY A 199 5.93 -23.12 -11.37
CA GLY A 199 6.76 -24.25 -11.78
C GLY A 199 6.31 -24.83 -13.11
N SER A 200 6.05 -26.14 -13.14
CA SER A 200 5.57 -26.85 -14.34
C SER A 200 4.21 -26.35 -14.86
N ARG A 201 3.44 -25.60 -14.07
CA ARG A 201 2.15 -25.02 -14.50
C ARG A 201 2.30 -23.65 -15.18
N TYR A 202 3.51 -23.12 -15.35
CA TYR A 202 3.74 -21.78 -15.92
C TYR A 202 3.20 -21.63 -17.35
N ASP A 203 3.31 -22.68 -18.17
CA ASP A 203 2.79 -22.65 -19.55
C ASP A 203 1.24 -22.67 -19.57
N ALA A 204 0.62 -23.23 -18.53
CA ALA A 204 -0.82 -23.25 -18.31
C ALA A 204 -1.32 -22.10 -17.40
N ARG A 205 -0.50 -21.07 -17.15
CA ARG A 205 -0.80 -20.00 -16.15
C ARG A 205 -2.13 -19.29 -16.33
N ARG A 206 -2.63 -19.17 -17.56
CA ARG A 206 -3.94 -18.56 -17.82
C ARG A 206 -5.07 -19.38 -17.21
N GLY A 207 -5.03 -20.70 -17.38
CA GLY A 207 -6.00 -21.61 -16.75
C GLY A 207 -5.88 -21.63 -15.23
N VAL A 208 -4.67 -21.50 -14.69
CA VAL A 208 -4.48 -21.35 -13.22
C VAL A 208 -5.12 -20.06 -12.71
N SER A 209 -4.87 -18.93 -13.38
CA SER A 209 -5.47 -17.64 -13.02
C SER A 209 -7.00 -17.66 -13.12
N ASP A 210 -7.56 -18.32 -14.13
CA ASP A 210 -9.02 -18.48 -14.26
C ASP A 210 -9.62 -19.27 -13.11
N TRP A 211 -8.98 -20.38 -12.77
CA TRP A 211 -9.44 -21.23 -11.69
C TRP A 211 -9.32 -20.50 -10.35
N ASP A 212 -8.22 -19.80 -10.10
CA ASP A 212 -8.02 -18.98 -8.90
C ASP A 212 -9.08 -17.88 -8.77
N LEU A 213 -9.42 -17.20 -9.88
CA LEU A 213 -10.46 -16.17 -9.87
C LEU A 213 -11.84 -16.74 -9.53
N HIS A 214 -12.29 -17.74 -10.28
CA HIS A 214 -13.66 -18.22 -10.17
C HIS A 214 -13.88 -19.08 -8.92
N MET A 215 -12.94 -19.96 -8.57
CA MET A 215 -13.12 -20.93 -7.48
C MET A 215 -12.66 -20.41 -6.13
N LYS A 216 -12.05 -19.21 -6.08
CA LYS A 216 -11.60 -18.63 -4.82
C LYS A 216 -12.08 -17.21 -4.65
N LEU A 217 -11.71 -16.28 -5.52
CA LEU A 217 -12.09 -14.88 -5.32
C LEU A 217 -13.60 -14.66 -5.49
N HIS A 218 -14.21 -15.20 -6.55
CA HIS A 218 -15.65 -15.07 -6.80
C HIS A 218 -16.49 -15.80 -5.74
N ASP A 219 -16.11 -17.02 -5.35
CA ASP A 219 -16.77 -17.77 -4.27
C ASP A 219 -16.68 -17.06 -2.92
N ARG A 220 -15.64 -16.24 -2.72
CA ARG A 220 -15.45 -15.42 -1.51
C ARG A 220 -16.05 -14.02 -1.61
N GLY A 221 -16.84 -13.74 -2.65
CA GLY A 221 -17.63 -12.53 -2.78
C GLY A 221 -17.06 -11.46 -3.73
N ALA A 222 -15.86 -11.66 -4.30
CA ALA A 222 -15.23 -10.69 -5.19
C ALA A 222 -15.63 -10.87 -6.67
N ARG A 223 -16.94 -11.06 -6.93
CA ARG A 223 -17.48 -11.38 -8.27
C ARG A 223 -17.26 -10.29 -9.32
N VAL A 224 -17.12 -9.04 -8.89
CA VAL A 224 -16.87 -7.87 -9.75
C VAL A 224 -15.47 -7.88 -10.39
N ILE A 225 -14.54 -8.70 -9.88
CA ILE A 225 -13.22 -8.85 -10.50
C ILE A 225 -13.39 -9.60 -11.83
N HIS A 226 -13.19 -8.88 -12.94
CA HIS A 226 -13.40 -9.43 -14.27
C HIS A 226 -12.21 -10.29 -14.73
N THR A 227 -12.48 -11.29 -15.56
CA THR A 227 -11.45 -12.24 -16.02
C THR A 227 -10.34 -11.55 -16.81
N SER A 228 -10.66 -10.54 -17.62
CA SER A 228 -9.65 -9.82 -18.42
C SER A 228 -8.66 -9.04 -17.55
N GLU A 229 -9.14 -8.26 -16.58
CA GLU A 229 -8.29 -7.45 -15.68
C GLU A 229 -7.44 -8.35 -14.76
N PHE A 230 -8.02 -9.43 -14.24
CA PHE A 230 -7.28 -10.36 -13.38
C PHE A 230 -6.20 -11.13 -14.15
N ARG A 231 -6.51 -11.65 -15.35
CA ARG A 231 -5.51 -12.31 -16.20
C ARG A 231 -4.40 -11.35 -16.61
N ARG A 232 -4.76 -10.13 -17.02
CA ARG A 232 -3.79 -9.10 -17.41
C ARG A 232 -2.82 -8.83 -16.26
N TRP A 233 -3.34 -8.60 -15.06
CA TRP A 233 -2.53 -8.37 -13.87
C TRP A 233 -1.65 -9.58 -13.52
N ARG A 234 -2.19 -10.81 -13.57
CA ARG A 234 -1.39 -12.02 -13.32
C ARG A 234 -0.24 -12.17 -14.31
N ASP A 235 -0.45 -11.84 -15.58
CA ASP A 235 0.56 -11.96 -16.63
C ASP A 235 1.61 -10.83 -16.58
N THR A 236 1.24 -9.60 -16.21
CA THR A 236 2.12 -8.41 -16.39
C THR A 236 2.37 -7.58 -15.15
N GLY A 237 1.60 -7.80 -14.08
CA GLY A 237 1.57 -6.96 -12.89
C GLY A 237 0.85 -5.62 -13.07
N VAL A 238 0.18 -5.38 -14.21
CA VAL A 238 -0.61 -4.16 -14.45
C VAL A 238 -2.08 -4.44 -14.13
N ALA A 239 -2.60 -3.85 -13.05
CA ALA A 239 -3.98 -4.03 -12.60
C ALA A 239 -4.96 -3.06 -13.25
N PHE A 240 -4.55 -1.80 -13.40
CA PHE A 240 -5.39 -0.70 -13.89
C PHE A 240 -4.84 -0.17 -15.21
N GLU A 241 -5.43 -0.63 -16.31
CA GLU A 241 -5.06 -0.26 -17.68
C GLU A 241 -6.02 0.81 -18.22
N LEU A 242 -5.76 2.06 -17.82
CA LEU A 242 -6.61 3.23 -18.07
C LEU A 242 -6.36 3.88 -19.44
N ARG A 243 -5.33 3.41 -20.15
CA ARG A 243 -4.86 3.84 -21.47
C ARG A 243 -4.41 2.62 -22.26
N ASP A 244 -3.98 2.83 -23.49
CA ASP A 244 -3.45 1.75 -24.35
C ASP A 244 -2.36 0.95 -23.67
N SER A 245 -2.39 -0.38 -23.86
CA SER A 245 -1.46 -1.31 -23.24
C SER A 245 0.02 -1.01 -23.48
N SER A 246 0.34 -0.39 -24.62
CA SER A 246 1.71 0.01 -24.99
C SER A 246 2.24 1.18 -24.15
N ALA A 247 1.37 1.92 -23.48
CA ALA A 247 1.75 3.07 -22.66
C ALA A 247 2.48 2.66 -21.36
N TYR A 248 2.33 1.42 -20.91
CA TYR A 248 2.85 0.92 -19.63
C TYR A 248 4.17 0.17 -19.82
N HIS A 249 5.29 0.88 -19.76
CA HIS A 249 6.63 0.31 -20.01
C HIS A 249 7.72 0.80 -19.04
N VAL A 250 7.42 1.75 -18.15
CA VAL A 250 8.39 2.24 -17.17
C VAL A 250 8.22 1.50 -15.83
N PRO A 251 9.27 0.93 -15.23
CA PRO A 251 9.15 0.22 -13.96
C PRO A 251 8.60 1.09 -12.83
N ASN A 252 7.59 0.59 -12.10
CA ASN A 252 7.14 1.19 -10.86
C ASN A 252 8.15 0.90 -9.74
N ARG A 253 9.12 1.79 -9.56
CA ARG A 253 10.16 1.66 -8.52
C ARG A 253 9.60 1.67 -7.10
N THR A 254 8.37 2.14 -6.89
CA THR A 254 7.73 2.16 -5.58
C THR A 254 7.32 0.77 -5.07
N LEU A 255 7.38 -0.26 -5.92
CA LEU A 255 7.17 -1.66 -5.57
C LEU A 255 8.49 -2.43 -5.38
N ALA A 256 9.62 -1.76 -5.46
CA ALA A 256 10.91 -2.37 -5.16
C ALA A 256 11.07 -2.56 -3.65
N SER A 257 11.64 -3.69 -3.24
CA SER A 257 11.97 -3.97 -1.85
C SER A 257 13.31 -4.70 -1.74
N GLY A 258 14.04 -4.44 -0.65
CA GLY A 258 15.27 -5.16 -0.34
C GLY A 258 15.01 -6.48 0.38
N ARG A 259 15.76 -7.53 0.01
CA ARG A 259 15.82 -8.80 0.77
C ARG A 259 17.27 -9.27 0.86
N LEU A 260 17.65 -9.79 2.02
CA LEU A 260 18.91 -10.52 2.18
C LEU A 260 18.74 -11.93 1.64
N LEU A 261 19.53 -12.28 0.63
CA LEU A 261 19.57 -13.61 0.01
C LEU A 261 20.88 -14.32 0.38
N SER A 262 20.83 -15.64 0.56
CA SER A 262 22.03 -16.47 0.63
C SER A 262 22.57 -16.65 -0.78
N HIS A 263 23.81 -16.28 -1.03
CA HIS A 263 24.51 -16.55 -2.28
C HIS A 263 25.88 -17.10 -1.94
N ARG A 264 26.10 -18.40 -2.25
CA ARG A 264 27.36 -19.10 -1.95
C ARG A 264 27.77 -19.02 -0.46
N GLY A 265 26.79 -19.11 0.44
CA GLY A 265 27.01 -19.00 1.89
C GLY A 265 27.10 -17.56 2.42
N GLU A 266 27.15 -16.54 1.56
CA GLU A 266 27.16 -15.13 1.97
C GLU A 266 25.77 -14.48 1.89
N ARG A 267 25.50 -13.54 2.81
CA ARG A 267 24.24 -12.80 2.83
C ARG A 267 24.37 -11.54 1.98
N VAL A 268 23.79 -11.55 0.78
CA VAL A 268 23.80 -10.43 -0.16
C VAL A 268 22.46 -9.70 -0.15
N ALA A 269 22.49 -8.37 -0.03
CA ALA A 269 21.29 -7.56 -0.18
C ALA A 269 20.90 -7.47 -1.66
N ALA A 270 19.73 -7.99 -2.00
CA ALA A 270 19.18 -7.94 -3.34
C ALA A 270 17.90 -7.09 -3.34
N ARG A 271 17.86 -6.09 -4.24
CA ARG A 271 16.64 -5.34 -4.52
C ARG A 271 15.83 -6.08 -5.58
N GLY A 272 14.55 -6.29 -5.32
CA GLY A 272 13.65 -7.01 -6.21
C GLY A 272 12.19 -6.67 -5.96
N TYR A 273 11.29 -7.42 -6.62
CA TYR A 273 9.88 -7.39 -6.31
C TYR A 273 9.54 -8.62 -5.47
N TRP A 274 9.23 -8.41 -4.19
CA TRP A 274 8.93 -9.49 -3.24
C TRP A 274 7.47 -9.47 -2.79
N GLY A 275 6.60 -8.84 -3.58
CA GLY A 275 5.19 -8.72 -3.29
C GLY A 275 4.32 -9.79 -3.93
N ASP A 276 3.02 -9.53 -3.85
CA ASP A 276 1.94 -10.40 -4.27
C ASP A 276 1.82 -10.48 -5.80
N ILE A 277 1.86 -11.72 -6.30
CA ILE A 277 1.63 -12.02 -7.71
C ILE A 277 0.34 -12.82 -7.92
N VAL A 278 -0.44 -13.11 -6.87
CA VAL A 278 -1.61 -14.03 -6.90
C VAL A 278 -2.94 -13.36 -6.62
N THR A 279 -3.06 -12.50 -5.61
CA THR A 279 -4.37 -11.98 -5.17
C THR A 279 -4.73 -10.66 -5.87
N GLY A 280 -3.78 -9.73 -5.90
CA GLY A 280 -3.90 -8.45 -6.56
C GLY A 280 -4.63 -7.39 -5.74
N PRO A 281 -4.62 -6.15 -6.23
CA PRO A 281 -5.10 -4.98 -5.47
C PRO A 281 -6.62 -4.82 -5.48
N PHE A 282 -7.34 -5.56 -6.33
CA PHE A 282 -8.75 -5.30 -6.67
C PHE A 282 -9.71 -5.24 -5.48
N VAL A 283 -9.44 -5.97 -4.40
CA VAL A 283 -10.30 -6.05 -3.22
C VAL A 283 -10.34 -4.74 -2.43
N ALA A 284 -9.23 -4.01 -2.35
CA ALA A 284 -9.11 -2.89 -1.41
C ALA A 284 -10.07 -1.73 -1.68
N PHE A 285 -10.35 -1.46 -2.96
CA PHE A 285 -11.24 -0.38 -3.41
C PHE A 285 -12.30 -0.82 -4.43
N GLY A 286 -12.28 -2.08 -4.87
CA GLY A 286 -13.05 -2.50 -6.06
C GLY A 286 -14.25 -3.39 -5.80
N ILE A 287 -14.42 -3.94 -4.59
CA ILE A 287 -15.51 -4.90 -4.30
C ILE A 287 -16.67 -4.32 -3.47
N GLU A 288 -16.50 -3.11 -2.94
CA GLU A 288 -17.51 -2.35 -2.22
C GLU A 288 -17.57 -0.94 -2.80
N ALA A 289 -18.73 -0.29 -2.78
CA ALA A 289 -18.91 1.09 -3.24
C ALA A 289 -20.03 1.75 -2.43
N ASP A 290 -19.92 3.06 -2.21
CA ASP A 290 -21.00 3.83 -1.58
C ASP A 290 -22.15 4.07 -2.58
N ASP A 291 -21.82 4.16 -3.87
CA ASP A 291 -22.80 4.15 -4.95
C ASP A 291 -23.16 2.69 -5.31
N GLU A 292 -24.25 2.21 -4.71
CA GLU A 292 -24.83 0.88 -4.94
C GLU A 292 -25.16 0.60 -6.42
N THR A 293 -25.29 1.63 -7.27
CA THR A 293 -25.55 1.43 -8.70
C THR A 293 -24.37 0.77 -9.41
N LEU A 294 -23.16 0.92 -8.89
CA LEU A 294 -21.94 0.28 -9.42
C LEU A 294 -21.89 -1.22 -9.11
N LEU A 295 -22.59 -1.69 -8.08
CA LEU A 295 -22.63 -3.09 -7.67
C LEU A 295 -23.78 -3.88 -8.33
N LYS A 296 -24.54 -3.23 -9.22
CA LYS A 296 -25.65 -3.87 -9.94
C LYS A 296 -25.16 -4.97 -10.89
N THR A 297 -26.03 -5.97 -11.06
CA THR A 297 -25.82 -7.07 -11.99
C THR A 297 -26.85 -7.04 -13.12
N SER A 298 -26.46 -7.52 -14.29
CA SER A 298 -27.31 -7.77 -15.45
C SER A 298 -27.05 -9.19 -15.94
N ASN A 299 -28.12 -9.99 -16.09
CA ASN A 299 -28.02 -11.42 -16.43
C ASN A 299 -27.07 -12.22 -15.51
N GLY A 300 -27.05 -11.89 -14.21
CA GLY A 300 -26.18 -12.55 -13.23
C GLY A 300 -24.70 -12.16 -13.31
N GLN A 301 -24.32 -11.21 -14.18
CA GLN A 301 -22.97 -10.68 -14.30
C GLN A 301 -22.90 -9.24 -13.79
N PRO A 302 -21.81 -8.84 -13.09
CA PRO A 302 -21.59 -7.45 -12.72
C PRO A 302 -21.61 -6.51 -13.93
N ILE A 303 -22.29 -5.36 -13.79
CA ILE A 303 -22.30 -4.33 -14.84
C ILE A 303 -20.96 -3.58 -14.87
N LYS A 304 -20.32 -3.42 -13.70
CA LYS A 304 -19.03 -2.76 -13.53
C LYS A 304 -17.96 -3.73 -13.07
N THR A 305 -16.75 -3.54 -13.57
CA THR A 305 -15.58 -4.31 -13.10
C THR A 305 -14.99 -3.72 -11.82
N ALA A 306 -14.17 -4.50 -11.11
CA ALA A 306 -13.46 -4.02 -9.93
C ALA A 306 -12.55 -2.83 -10.27
N GLY A 307 -11.97 -2.80 -11.48
CA GLY A 307 -11.23 -1.64 -12.00
C GLY A 307 -12.06 -0.36 -12.09
N GLU A 308 -13.26 -0.43 -12.68
CA GLU A 308 -14.17 0.72 -12.79
C GLU A 308 -14.65 1.21 -11.42
N ILE A 309 -15.02 0.27 -10.54
CA ILE A 309 -15.45 0.58 -9.16
C ILE A 309 -14.31 1.26 -8.39
N THR A 310 -13.10 0.70 -8.49
CA THR A 310 -11.91 1.26 -7.86
C THR A 310 -11.62 2.69 -8.37
N GLN A 311 -11.71 2.92 -9.67
CA GLN A 311 -11.53 4.26 -10.24
C GLN A 311 -12.55 5.25 -9.72
N HIS A 312 -13.83 4.87 -9.66
CA HIS A 312 -14.89 5.71 -9.09
C HIS A 312 -14.59 6.02 -7.61
N ASN A 313 -14.38 4.99 -6.79
CA ASN A 313 -14.16 5.14 -5.35
C ASN A 313 -12.94 6.01 -5.02
N VAL A 314 -11.82 5.83 -5.72
CA VAL A 314 -10.62 6.67 -5.55
C VAL A 314 -10.89 8.11 -5.98
N THR A 315 -11.67 8.31 -7.06
CA THR A 315 -12.05 9.65 -7.51
C THR A 315 -12.91 10.36 -6.46
N GLU A 316 -13.89 9.67 -5.87
CA GLU A 316 -14.70 10.22 -4.77
C GLU A 316 -13.86 10.51 -3.53
N LEU A 317 -12.94 9.61 -3.17
CA LEU A 317 -12.00 9.82 -2.07
C LEU A 317 -11.18 11.10 -2.27
N PHE A 318 -10.60 11.29 -3.47
CA PHE A 318 -9.80 12.49 -3.75
C PHE A 318 -10.63 13.77 -3.87
N ARG A 319 -11.88 13.68 -4.34
CA ARG A 319 -12.80 14.83 -4.30
C ARG A 319 -13.08 15.26 -2.86
N ALA A 320 -13.36 14.31 -1.98
CA ALA A 320 -13.58 14.57 -0.57
C ALA A 320 -12.31 15.10 0.13
N MET A 321 -11.13 14.54 -0.16
CA MET A 321 -9.85 15.03 0.36
C MET A 321 -9.51 16.44 -0.11
N ALA A 322 -9.82 16.80 -1.36
CA ALA A 322 -9.64 18.17 -1.86
C ALA A 322 -10.52 19.18 -1.10
N ALA A 323 -11.73 18.77 -0.69
CA ALA A 323 -12.60 19.58 0.15
C ALA A 323 -12.11 19.66 1.60
N TRP A 324 -11.40 18.64 2.10
CA TRP A 324 -10.79 18.65 3.44
C TRP A 324 -9.77 19.79 3.63
N GLY A 325 -9.07 20.17 2.56
CA GLY A 325 -8.05 21.22 2.62
C GLY A 325 -8.58 22.65 2.49
N ARG A 326 -9.88 22.85 2.19
CA ARG A 326 -10.47 24.18 1.96
C ARG A 326 -11.57 24.44 2.99
N PRO A 327 -11.61 25.62 3.65
CA PRO A 327 -12.84 26.08 4.29
C PRO A 327 -13.93 26.08 3.21
N ARG A 328 -15.05 25.40 3.44
CA ARG A 328 -16.21 25.49 2.53
C ARG A 328 -16.65 26.95 2.52
N ALA A 329 -16.23 27.72 1.52
CA ALA A 329 -16.88 28.96 1.19
C ALA A 329 -18.34 28.60 0.86
N THR A 330 -19.26 29.25 1.55
CA THR A 330 -20.70 29.19 1.28
C THR A 330 -20.92 29.25 -0.22
N GLN A 331 -21.44 28.16 -0.77
CA GLN A 331 -21.84 28.08 -2.16
C GLN A 331 -23.08 28.97 -2.32
N GLY A 332 -22.85 30.27 -2.52
CA GLY A 332 -23.89 31.21 -2.88
C GLY A 332 -24.27 30.97 -4.34
N ASP A 333 -25.44 30.39 -4.57
CA ASP A 333 -26.11 30.45 -5.86
C ASP A 333 -26.34 31.92 -6.24
N PRO A 334 -25.96 32.39 -7.44
CA PRO A 334 -26.33 33.72 -7.90
C PRO A 334 -27.76 33.68 -8.45
N ALA A 335 -28.75 33.60 -7.56
CA ALA A 335 -30.14 33.81 -7.91
C ALA A 335 -30.81 34.73 -6.87
N GLN A 336 -30.83 36.01 -7.21
CA GLN A 336 -31.78 37.06 -6.79
C GLN A 336 -32.46 36.91 -5.42
N VAL A 337 -32.14 37.76 -4.44
CA VAL A 337 -33.14 38.58 -3.71
C VAL A 337 -32.49 39.87 -3.22
N GLN A 338 -33.21 40.96 -3.42
CA GLN A 338 -32.93 42.34 -3.06
C GLN A 338 -33.56 42.63 -1.69
N GLY A 339 -32.83 43.29 -0.79
CA GLY A 339 -33.37 43.95 0.42
C GLY A 339 -33.71 43.02 1.59
N ASP A 340 -32.90 43.05 2.65
CA ASP A 340 -33.22 43.73 3.91
C ASP A 340 -32.17 43.39 4.97
N ALA A 341 -31.84 44.41 5.76
CA ALA A 341 -30.87 44.34 6.84
C ALA A 341 -31.52 43.75 8.10
N ASP A 342 -31.22 42.49 8.41
CA ASP A 342 -30.97 41.98 9.77
C ASP A 342 -30.52 40.51 9.63
N GLY A 343 -29.36 40.14 10.15
CA GLY A 343 -28.82 38.81 9.91
C GLY A 343 -27.62 38.50 10.79
N SER A 344 -27.88 37.74 11.84
CA SER A 344 -26.86 37.10 12.67
C SER A 344 -25.82 36.39 11.78
N PRO A 345 -24.51 36.42 12.12
CA PRO A 345 -23.52 35.72 11.32
C PRO A 345 -23.87 34.23 11.31
N GLU A 346 -24.20 33.70 10.12
CA GLU A 346 -24.28 32.27 9.89
C GLU A 346 -22.99 31.61 10.40
N PRO A 347 -23.07 30.51 11.17
CA PRO A 347 -21.88 29.85 11.65
C PRO A 347 -21.07 29.35 10.45
N ALA A 348 -19.85 29.90 10.30
CA ALA A 348 -18.90 29.49 9.30
C ALA A 348 -18.82 27.96 9.25
N ALA A 349 -18.90 27.39 8.04
CA ALA A 349 -18.77 25.95 7.86
C ALA A 349 -17.47 25.48 8.54
N PRO A 350 -17.53 24.44 9.38
CA PRO A 350 -16.41 24.05 10.22
C PRO A 350 -15.20 23.69 9.37
N VAL A 351 -14.06 24.28 9.69
CA VAL A 351 -12.76 23.92 9.12
C VAL A 351 -12.52 22.44 9.43
N PRO A 352 -12.12 21.62 8.45
CA PRO A 352 -11.78 20.23 8.69
C PRO A 352 -10.66 20.13 9.72
N GLU A 353 -10.89 19.33 10.75
CA GLU A 353 -10.00 19.24 11.91
C GLU A 353 -8.62 18.69 11.51
N SER A 354 -7.59 19.14 12.21
CA SER A 354 -6.22 18.67 11.94
C SER A 354 -6.11 17.14 12.10
N PHE A 355 -5.27 16.51 11.28
CA PHE A 355 -4.85 15.13 11.49
C PHE A 355 -3.33 15.03 11.46
N THR A 356 -2.80 14.01 12.14
CA THR A 356 -1.37 13.72 12.11
C THR A 356 -1.14 12.22 11.96
N VAL A 357 -0.18 11.86 11.10
CA VAL A 357 0.30 10.49 10.89
C VAL A 357 1.71 10.39 11.49
N HIS A 358 1.84 9.59 12.53
CA HIS A 358 3.08 9.28 13.22
C HIS A 358 3.61 7.92 12.75
N PHE A 359 4.75 7.91 12.06
CA PHE A 359 5.43 6.65 11.74
C PHE A 359 6.27 6.19 12.92
N LEU A 360 5.99 4.97 13.38
CA LEU A 360 6.70 4.31 14.48
C LEU A 360 7.90 3.53 13.97
N SER A 361 8.94 3.40 14.80
CA SER A 361 10.14 2.61 14.49
C SER A 361 9.78 1.16 14.18
N LEU A 362 10.44 0.57 13.19
CA LEU A 362 10.26 -0.83 12.80
C LEU A 362 10.58 -1.75 13.98
N GLY A 363 9.81 -2.84 14.10
CA GLY A 363 9.97 -3.81 15.17
C GLY A 363 9.64 -3.28 16.57
N SER A 364 9.11 -2.06 16.70
CA SER A 364 8.78 -1.50 18.02
C SER A 364 7.54 -2.10 18.67
N ALA A 365 6.74 -2.91 17.95
CA ALA A 365 5.45 -3.43 18.39
C ALA A 365 5.49 -4.01 19.83
N GLN A 366 6.46 -4.87 20.13
CA GLN A 366 6.60 -5.52 21.43
C GLN A 366 7.13 -4.58 22.54
N THR A 367 7.69 -3.43 22.19
CA THR A 367 8.33 -2.49 23.14
C THR A 367 7.59 -1.16 23.27
N LEU A 368 6.51 -0.93 22.51
CA LEU A 368 5.74 0.31 22.56
C LEU A 368 5.25 0.63 23.97
N HIS A 369 4.78 -0.38 24.69
CA HIS A 369 4.25 -0.25 26.05
C HIS A 369 5.28 0.19 27.10
N HIS A 370 6.59 0.04 26.83
CA HIS A 370 7.65 0.56 27.72
C HIS A 370 7.67 2.09 27.74
N LYS A 371 7.19 2.74 26.67
CA LYS A 371 7.06 4.20 26.62
C LYS A 371 5.73 4.58 27.24
N SER A 372 5.79 5.26 28.39
CA SER A 372 4.61 5.71 29.13
C SER A 372 3.60 6.49 28.27
N CYS A 373 4.08 7.24 27.27
CA CYS A 373 3.23 8.01 26.35
C CYS A 373 2.29 7.16 25.47
N TYR A 374 2.55 5.85 25.32
CA TYR A 374 1.74 4.91 24.52
C TYR A 374 0.90 3.95 25.37
N LYS A 375 1.16 3.85 26.68
CA LYS A 375 0.39 2.96 27.56
C LYS A 375 -1.03 3.47 27.71
N GLY A 376 -2.03 2.63 27.40
CA GLY A 376 -3.45 3.00 27.44
C GLY A 376 -3.83 4.20 26.57
N ARG A 377 -3.06 4.52 25.51
CA ARG A 377 -3.27 5.71 24.69
C ARG A 377 -4.35 5.51 23.63
N PHE A 378 -4.41 4.32 23.03
CA PHE A 378 -5.15 4.12 21.78
C PHE A 378 -6.59 3.71 22.03
N GLN A 379 -7.53 4.36 21.34
CA GLN A 379 -8.95 3.98 21.39
C GLN A 379 -9.26 2.84 20.41
N LEU A 380 -8.44 2.70 19.36
CA LEU A 380 -8.57 1.65 18.36
C LEU A 380 -7.19 1.11 17.98
N LEU A 381 -7.10 -0.22 17.93
CA LEU A 381 -5.99 -0.97 17.36
C LEU A 381 -6.46 -1.70 16.10
N TYR A 382 -5.78 -1.46 14.98
CA TYR A 382 -5.95 -2.21 13.74
C TYR A 382 -4.73 -3.08 13.49
N VAL A 383 -4.94 -4.36 13.14
CA VAL A 383 -3.88 -5.31 12.78
C VAL A 383 -4.19 -5.96 11.44
N ALA A 384 -3.33 -5.73 10.45
CA ALA A 384 -3.41 -6.38 9.15
C ALA A 384 -3.13 -7.89 9.24
N CYS A 385 -3.66 -8.68 8.30
CA CYS A 385 -3.55 -10.14 8.36
C CYS A 385 -2.09 -10.63 8.39
N GLY A 386 -1.19 -9.93 7.69
CA GLY A 386 0.25 -10.22 7.66
C GLY A 386 1.00 -9.87 8.95
N MET A 387 0.38 -9.12 9.86
CA MET A 387 1.00 -8.62 11.10
C MET A 387 0.36 -9.21 12.37
N VAL A 388 -0.59 -10.16 12.24
CA VAL A 388 -1.30 -10.78 13.37
C VAL A 388 -0.36 -11.43 14.39
N HIS A 389 0.78 -11.97 13.94
CA HIS A 389 1.79 -12.57 14.80
C HIS A 389 2.42 -11.57 15.80
N LEU A 390 2.25 -10.26 15.60
CA LEU A 390 2.70 -9.23 16.52
C LEU A 390 1.67 -8.92 17.62
N LEU A 391 0.42 -9.38 17.49
CA LEU A 391 -0.62 -9.18 18.49
C LEU A 391 -0.27 -9.92 19.78
N SER A 392 0.03 -9.16 20.82
CA SER A 392 0.53 -9.68 22.10
C SER A 392 -0.05 -8.88 23.28
N PRO A 393 0.07 -9.38 24.53
CA PRO A 393 -0.33 -8.64 25.74
C PRO A 393 0.31 -7.25 25.82
N GLU A 394 1.55 -7.11 25.36
CA GLU A 394 2.29 -5.85 25.33
C GLU A 394 1.60 -4.81 24.44
N LEU A 395 1.16 -5.19 23.23
CA LEU A 395 0.38 -4.32 22.38
C LEU A 395 -1.01 -4.05 22.97
N GLY A 396 -1.63 -5.07 23.57
CA GLY A 396 -2.91 -4.93 24.27
C GLY A 396 -2.85 -3.87 25.38
N ALA A 397 -1.72 -3.76 26.08
CA ALA A 397 -1.50 -2.74 27.12
C ALA A 397 -1.45 -1.30 26.59
N CYS A 398 -1.18 -1.09 25.29
CA CYS A 398 -1.22 0.23 24.67
C CYS A 398 -2.66 0.71 24.38
N VAL A 399 -3.63 -0.19 24.37
CA VAL A 399 -5.04 0.15 24.13
C VAL A 399 -5.72 0.58 25.43
N ALA A 400 -6.45 1.69 25.37
CA ALA A 400 -7.21 2.24 26.49
C ALA A 400 -8.31 1.28 26.96
N PRO A 401 -8.72 1.33 28.24
CA PRO A 401 -9.95 0.66 28.69
C PRO A 401 -11.14 1.07 27.83
N GLY A 402 -12.00 0.12 27.45
CA GLY A 402 -13.11 0.36 26.52
C GLY A 402 -12.70 0.50 25.04
N GLY A 403 -11.39 0.46 24.73
CA GLY A 403 -10.88 0.51 23.38
C GLY A 403 -11.26 -0.73 22.54
N ARG A 404 -11.09 -0.62 21.23
CA ARG A 404 -11.47 -1.66 20.26
C ARG A 404 -10.26 -2.23 19.52
N LEU A 405 -10.41 -3.45 19.05
CA LEU A 405 -9.44 -4.15 18.19
C LEU A 405 -10.15 -4.64 16.93
N ILE A 406 -9.57 -4.32 15.77
CA ILE A 406 -9.96 -4.86 14.47
C ILE A 406 -8.78 -5.64 13.91
N VAL A 407 -9.04 -6.87 13.49
CA VAL A 407 -8.05 -7.71 12.81
C VAL A 407 -8.55 -8.04 11.41
N GLU A 408 -7.76 -7.69 10.40
CA GLU A 408 -7.99 -8.09 9.01
C GLU A 408 -7.79 -9.60 8.87
N LEU A 409 -8.79 -10.27 8.33
CA LEU A 409 -8.78 -11.70 8.07
C LEU A 409 -8.27 -11.99 6.66
N ALA A 410 -7.83 -13.23 6.46
CA ALA A 410 -7.19 -13.67 5.23
C ALA A 410 -8.17 -14.06 4.10
N GLN A 411 -9.43 -13.59 4.17
CA GLN A 411 -10.53 -14.01 3.30
C GLN A 411 -10.12 -14.09 1.82
N PHE A 412 -9.51 -13.04 1.29
CA PHE A 412 -9.21 -12.95 -0.13
C PHE A 412 -7.84 -13.52 -0.52
N LEU A 413 -7.05 -14.09 0.42
CA LEU A 413 -5.79 -14.73 0.07
C LEU A 413 -6.03 -16.01 -0.74
N VAL A 414 -5.74 -15.93 -2.03
CA VAL A 414 -5.99 -16.98 -3.02
C VAL A 414 -5.28 -18.29 -2.67
N ASP A 415 -4.08 -18.24 -2.11
CA ASP A 415 -3.32 -19.46 -1.80
C ASP A 415 -3.89 -20.25 -0.61
N LEU A 416 -4.77 -19.67 0.22
CA LEU A 416 -5.30 -20.33 1.40
C LEU A 416 -6.56 -21.14 1.10
N ARG A 417 -6.63 -22.36 1.64
CA ARG A 417 -7.82 -23.22 1.61
C ARG A 417 -8.79 -22.86 2.73
N GLN A 418 -10.04 -23.31 2.62
CA GLN A 418 -11.10 -22.99 3.60
C GLN A 418 -10.72 -23.39 5.04
N GLU A 419 -10.12 -24.56 5.22
CA GLU A 419 -9.64 -25.03 6.53
C GLU A 419 -8.55 -24.10 7.11
N GLN A 420 -7.65 -23.61 6.26
CA GLN A 420 -6.59 -22.69 6.68
C GLN A 420 -7.15 -21.31 7.03
N LEU A 421 -8.18 -20.84 6.32
CA LEU A 421 -8.88 -19.61 6.65
C LEU A 421 -9.58 -19.71 8.02
N GLN A 422 -10.27 -20.83 8.28
CA GLN A 422 -10.91 -21.08 9.57
C GLN A 422 -9.89 -21.22 10.71
N GLY A 423 -8.80 -21.94 10.47
CA GLY A 423 -7.69 -22.05 11.42
C GLY A 423 -7.07 -20.69 11.74
N PHE A 424 -6.88 -19.85 10.72
CA PHE A 424 -6.38 -18.49 10.91
C PHE A 424 -7.34 -17.63 11.74
N SER A 425 -8.65 -17.64 11.45
CA SER A 425 -9.65 -16.93 12.25
C SER A 425 -9.70 -17.40 13.71
N THR A 426 -9.58 -18.71 13.94
CA THR A 426 -9.51 -19.27 15.30
C THR A 426 -8.26 -18.75 16.03
N ARG A 427 -7.11 -18.79 15.37
CA ARG A 427 -5.84 -18.28 15.92
C ARG A 427 -5.89 -16.79 16.22
N VAL A 428 -6.56 -15.99 15.39
CA VAL A 428 -6.80 -14.56 15.65
C VAL A 428 -7.58 -14.38 16.95
N GLY A 429 -8.62 -15.20 17.19
CA GLY A 429 -9.39 -15.19 18.44
C GLY A 429 -8.53 -15.49 19.67
N GLU A 430 -7.69 -16.53 19.60
CA GLU A 430 -6.76 -16.90 20.67
C GLU A 430 -5.77 -15.77 21.00
N LEU A 431 -5.17 -15.16 19.97
CA LEU A 431 -4.20 -14.07 20.15
C LEU A 431 -4.87 -12.81 20.70
N ALA A 432 -6.08 -12.49 20.24
CA ALA A 432 -6.85 -11.37 20.78
C ALA A 432 -7.20 -11.59 22.25
N GLN A 433 -7.63 -12.80 22.64
CA GLN A 433 -7.91 -13.14 24.02
C GLN A 433 -6.65 -13.05 24.89
N ALA A 434 -5.52 -13.61 24.43
CA ALA A 434 -4.24 -13.50 25.11
C ALA A 434 -3.80 -12.03 25.28
N ALA A 435 -4.10 -11.17 24.32
CA ALA A 435 -3.83 -9.74 24.37
C ALA A 435 -4.82 -8.93 25.24
N GLY A 436 -5.78 -9.59 25.90
CA GLY A 436 -6.74 -8.96 26.83
C GLY A 436 -8.00 -8.39 26.17
N PHE A 437 -8.38 -8.89 24.99
CA PHE A 437 -9.61 -8.51 24.31
C PHE A 437 -10.66 -9.62 24.35
N ALA A 438 -11.94 -9.23 24.37
CA ALA A 438 -13.07 -10.14 24.24
C ALA A 438 -13.80 -9.93 22.90
N PRO A 439 -14.41 -10.97 22.31
CA PRO A 439 -15.19 -10.82 21.07
C PRO A 439 -16.33 -9.81 21.25
N GLN A 440 -16.54 -8.93 20.26
CA GLN A 440 -17.57 -7.89 20.36
C GLN A 440 -18.99 -8.50 20.29
N PRO A 441 -19.84 -8.33 21.33
CA PRO A 441 -21.21 -8.86 21.32
C PRO A 441 -22.03 -8.21 20.22
N GLY A 442 -22.79 -9.01 19.46
CA GLY A 442 -23.67 -8.51 18.40
C GLY A 442 -22.96 -7.95 17.17
N ALA A 443 -21.63 -8.05 17.08
CA ALA A 443 -20.92 -7.77 15.83
C ALA A 443 -21.40 -8.74 14.75
N ARG A 444 -21.78 -8.21 13.57
CA ARG A 444 -22.11 -9.06 12.41
C ARG A 444 -20.91 -9.96 12.12
N SER A 445 -21.16 -11.27 11.95
CA SER A 445 -20.13 -12.20 11.52
C SER A 445 -19.57 -11.72 10.17
N SER A 446 -18.37 -11.17 10.19
CA SER A 446 -17.66 -10.71 8.99
C SER A 446 -16.56 -11.71 8.69
N GLN A 447 -16.50 -12.15 7.43
CA GLN A 447 -15.42 -13.02 6.96
C GLN A 447 -14.14 -12.22 6.71
N THR A 448 -14.23 -10.88 6.60
CA THR A 448 -13.10 -10.00 6.26
C THR A 448 -12.43 -9.39 7.50
N PHE A 449 -13.18 -9.14 8.58
CA PHE A 449 -12.65 -8.53 9.80
C PHE A 449 -13.18 -9.21 11.06
N ALA A 450 -12.28 -9.55 11.99
CA ALA A 450 -12.63 -9.91 13.35
C ALA A 450 -12.60 -8.67 14.25
N ARG A 451 -13.62 -8.52 15.10
CA ARG A 451 -13.81 -7.36 15.98
C ARG A 451 -13.86 -7.78 17.43
N PHE A 452 -13.11 -7.06 18.26
CA PHE A 452 -12.98 -7.32 19.68
C PHE A 452 -13.01 -5.99 20.46
N TYR A 453 -13.30 -6.08 21.75
CA TYR A 453 -13.29 -4.95 22.66
C TYR A 453 -12.46 -5.26 23.91
N LYS A 454 -11.89 -4.22 24.52
CA LYS A 454 -11.20 -4.32 25.79
C LYS A 454 -12.18 -3.91 26.90
N ALA A 455 -12.34 -4.75 27.92
CA ALA A 455 -13.22 -4.42 29.04
C ALA A 455 -12.77 -3.08 29.69
N GLY A 456 -13.74 -2.23 30.04
CA GLY A 456 -13.49 -1.03 30.84
C GLY A 456 -13.34 -1.39 32.32
N ASP A 457 -12.66 -0.53 33.08
CA ASP A 457 -12.56 -0.67 34.54
C ASP A 457 -13.92 -0.44 35.26
N SER A 458 -14.93 0.04 34.52
CA SER A 458 -16.29 0.34 34.99
C SER A 458 -17.34 -0.60 34.39
N ALA A 459 -17.21 -1.90 34.64
CA ALA A 459 -18.37 -2.80 34.62
C ALA A 459 -18.72 -3.15 36.08
N PRO A 460 -19.97 -2.92 36.55
CA PRO A 460 -20.39 -3.46 37.83
C PRO A 460 -20.29 -4.97 37.72
N SER A 461 -19.66 -5.59 38.73
CA SER A 461 -19.56 -7.03 38.86
C SER A 461 -20.96 -7.64 38.85
N HIS A 462 -21.45 -8.06 37.68
CA HIS A 462 -22.55 -9.00 37.60
C HIS A 462 -22.01 -10.32 38.12
N LYS A 463 -22.31 -10.60 39.39
CA LYS A 463 -22.16 -11.93 39.98
C LYS A 463 -23.12 -12.86 39.22
N ASP A 464 -22.58 -13.67 38.32
CA ASP A 464 -23.28 -14.88 37.92
C ASP A 464 -23.10 -15.97 38.99
N PRO A 465 -24.15 -16.77 39.25
CA PRO A 465 -24.12 -17.75 40.32
C PRO A 465 -23.28 -18.97 39.93
N ALA A 466 -22.61 -19.49 40.95
CA ALA A 466 -21.71 -20.63 40.89
C ALA A 466 -22.29 -21.85 40.15
N VAL A 467 -21.49 -22.41 39.24
CA VAL A 467 -21.64 -23.79 38.76
C VAL A 467 -20.30 -24.51 38.88
N GLY A 468 -20.27 -25.47 39.81
CA GLY A 468 -19.62 -26.77 39.71
C GLY A 468 -18.15 -26.85 39.30
N SER A 469 -17.27 -27.01 40.29
CA SER A 469 -15.93 -27.55 40.14
C SER A 469 -15.93 -28.91 39.41
N GLY A 470 -15.33 -28.94 38.23
CA GLY A 470 -14.98 -30.18 37.51
C GLY A 470 -13.48 -30.18 37.21
N THR A 471 -12.77 -31.15 37.77
CA THR A 471 -11.34 -31.42 37.61
C THR A 471 -10.93 -31.54 36.13
N PRO A 472 -9.80 -30.97 35.68
CA PRO A 472 -9.36 -31.13 34.29
C PRO A 472 -8.72 -32.52 34.07
N PRO A 473 -8.92 -33.16 32.89
CA PRO A 473 -8.17 -34.35 32.49
C PRO A 473 -6.77 -33.97 31.97
N PRO A 474 -5.80 -34.91 31.93
CA PRO A 474 -4.38 -34.60 31.82
C PRO A 474 -3.98 -34.07 30.44
N GLU A 475 -2.96 -33.19 30.46
CA GLU A 475 -2.26 -32.62 29.31
C GLU A 475 -1.87 -33.70 28.28
N VAL A 476 -2.39 -33.55 27.06
CA VAL A 476 -1.76 -34.14 25.88
C VAL A 476 -0.93 -33.03 25.25
N LEU A 477 0.38 -33.07 25.51
CA LEU A 477 1.40 -32.27 24.84
C LEU A 477 1.32 -32.53 23.33
N VAL A 478 0.69 -31.61 22.60
CA VAL A 478 0.83 -31.50 21.14
C VAL A 478 1.97 -30.54 20.87
N PRO A 479 2.97 -30.88 20.03
CA PRO A 479 4.12 -30.02 19.81
C PRO A 479 3.70 -28.69 19.12
N PRO A 480 4.42 -27.58 19.36
CA PRO A 480 4.17 -26.33 18.66
C PRO A 480 4.38 -26.51 17.15
N LEU A 481 3.51 -25.92 16.34
CA LEU A 481 3.82 -25.61 14.94
C LEU A 481 4.98 -24.61 14.94
N GLU A 482 6.18 -25.13 14.76
CA GLU A 482 7.39 -24.36 14.57
C GLU A 482 7.19 -23.34 13.46
N ALA A 483 7.50 -22.09 13.78
CA ALA A 483 7.91 -21.13 12.78
C ALA A 483 9.03 -21.79 11.96
N THR A 484 8.80 -21.99 10.66
CA THR A 484 9.84 -22.40 9.74
C THR A 484 10.94 -21.34 9.74
N ASN A 485 11.93 -21.52 10.60
CA ASN A 485 13.29 -21.15 10.28
C ASN A 485 13.66 -21.92 8.99
N PRO A 486 14.38 -21.29 8.04
CA PRO A 486 14.79 -21.97 6.82
C PRO A 486 15.65 -23.18 7.18
N PRO A 487 15.57 -24.28 6.42
CA PRO A 487 16.42 -25.44 6.68
C PRO A 487 17.90 -25.05 6.52
N PRO A 488 18.83 -25.72 7.21
CA PRO A 488 20.24 -25.62 6.87
C PRO A 488 20.40 -26.14 5.43
N GLU A 489 20.95 -25.29 4.56
CA GLU A 489 21.34 -25.63 3.20
C GLU A 489 22.45 -26.69 3.26
N ASP A 490 22.19 -27.93 2.87
CA ASP A 490 23.17 -28.73 2.13
C ASP A 490 22.57 -29.99 1.47
N LEU A 491 23.21 -30.43 0.38
CA LEU A 491 22.90 -31.56 -0.51
C LEU A 491 22.08 -31.26 -1.77
N THR A 492 22.72 -30.57 -2.70
CA THR A 492 22.64 -30.97 -4.12
C THR A 492 24.04 -31.08 -4.69
N GLN A 493 24.43 -32.32 -5.04
CA GLN A 493 25.65 -32.62 -5.79
C GLN A 493 25.60 -31.96 -7.19
N PRO A 494 26.73 -31.52 -7.75
CA PRO A 494 26.78 -30.95 -9.09
C PRO A 494 26.88 -32.07 -10.14
N LEU A 495 25.99 -32.04 -11.14
CA LEU A 495 26.16 -32.81 -12.37
C LEU A 495 26.89 -31.95 -13.41
N GLU A 496 28.04 -32.46 -13.85
CA GLU A 496 28.87 -31.95 -14.94
C GLU A 496 28.12 -31.96 -16.28
N GLY A 497 28.33 -30.90 -17.06
CA GLY A 497 27.96 -30.81 -18.48
C GLY A 497 28.80 -29.70 -19.10
N GLY A 498 29.94 -30.07 -19.69
CA GLY A 498 31.05 -29.18 -20.01
C GLY A 498 30.87 -28.25 -21.22
N ILE A 499 31.65 -27.18 -21.22
CA ILE A 499 32.09 -26.40 -22.39
C ILE A 499 33.59 -26.03 -22.12
N PRO A 500 34.50 -26.12 -23.12
CA PRO A 500 35.95 -26.25 -22.91
C PRO A 500 36.68 -24.91 -22.64
N PRO A 501 37.96 -24.94 -22.22
CA PRO A 501 38.59 -23.84 -21.48
C PRO A 501 39.24 -22.80 -22.40
N SER A 502 39.25 -21.55 -21.95
CA SER A 502 40.20 -20.53 -22.41
C SER A 502 41.15 -20.21 -21.26
N GLU A 503 42.41 -20.59 -21.42
CA GLU A 503 43.51 -20.29 -20.50
C GLU A 503 43.86 -18.78 -20.46
N PRO A 504 44.55 -18.34 -19.38
CA PRO A 504 44.53 -16.95 -18.91
C PRO A 504 45.70 -16.12 -19.46
N LEU A 505 45.44 -14.86 -19.81
CA LEU A 505 46.49 -13.88 -20.05
C LEU A 505 46.56 -12.85 -18.91
N LYS A 506 47.71 -12.90 -18.26
CA LYS A 506 48.22 -12.02 -17.20
C LYS A 506 48.22 -10.55 -17.63
N GLN A 507 47.94 -9.67 -16.67
CA GLN A 507 48.26 -8.25 -16.71
C GLN A 507 49.78 -8.03 -16.90
N PRO A 508 50.16 -6.83 -17.37
CA PRO A 508 51.16 -6.10 -16.61
C PRO A 508 50.91 -4.59 -16.46
N SER A 509 51.45 -4.07 -15.36
CA SER A 509 51.57 -2.66 -14.99
C SER A 509 52.73 -1.93 -15.70
N GLU A 510 52.53 -0.62 -15.86
CA GLU A 510 53.47 0.53 -15.96
C GLU A 510 54.96 0.32 -16.30
N SER A 511 55.45 1.01 -17.35
CA SER A 511 56.32 2.22 -17.26
C SER A 511 57.32 2.39 -18.44
N GLN A 512 57.54 3.68 -18.80
CA GLN A 512 58.69 4.31 -19.48
C GLN A 512 58.99 4.15 -21.00
N ALA A 513 58.78 5.28 -21.69
CA ALA A 513 59.74 6.07 -22.51
C ALA A 513 60.40 5.55 -23.83
N SER A 514 60.13 6.34 -24.89
CA SER A 514 61.06 6.87 -25.92
C SER A 514 61.34 6.13 -27.26
N LEU A 515 60.95 6.85 -28.32
CA LEU A 515 61.73 7.27 -29.52
C LEU A 515 61.76 6.46 -30.86
N LEU A 516 61.51 7.24 -31.93
CA LEU A 516 61.90 7.14 -33.37
C LEU A 516 60.95 6.38 -34.32
N GLU A 517 60.19 7.12 -35.16
CA GLU A 517 60.46 7.46 -36.60
C GLU A 517 60.16 6.28 -37.54
N ALA A 518 59.55 6.39 -38.72
CA ALA A 518 58.91 7.44 -39.50
C ALA A 518 58.16 6.71 -40.65
N LEU A 519 57.10 7.31 -41.20
CA LEU A 519 56.78 7.41 -42.64
C LEU A 519 55.30 7.77 -42.86
N VAL A 520 55.10 9.05 -43.21
CA VAL A 520 53.96 9.66 -43.93
C VAL A 520 54.46 9.75 -45.41
N PRO A 521 53.68 9.97 -46.52
CA PRO A 521 52.44 10.75 -46.56
C PRO A 521 51.44 10.34 -47.72
N PRO A 522 50.58 11.21 -48.29
CA PRO A 522 49.11 11.04 -48.25
C PRO A 522 48.40 11.27 -49.62
N THR A 523 47.06 11.26 -49.67
CA THR A 523 46.20 12.03 -50.62
C THR A 523 44.74 11.87 -50.15
N GLY A 524 43.94 12.91 -49.86
CA GLY A 524 43.38 13.93 -50.77
C GLY A 524 42.23 13.30 -51.58
N SER A 525 40.98 13.78 -51.67
CA SER A 525 40.41 15.14 -51.56
C SER A 525 38.87 15.08 -51.73
N GLN A 526 38.15 16.01 -51.05
CA GLN A 526 36.99 16.89 -51.42
C GLN A 526 35.96 16.42 -52.49
N THR A 527 34.64 16.71 -52.46
CA THR A 527 33.83 17.97 -52.41
C THR A 527 32.31 17.57 -52.58
N PRO A 528 31.27 18.44 -52.78
CA PRO A 528 30.88 19.76 -52.24
C PRO A 528 29.36 19.92 -51.87
N LYS A 529 29.01 21.13 -51.40
CA LYS A 529 27.66 21.75 -51.20
C LYS A 529 26.81 21.90 -52.50
N PRO A 530 25.51 22.24 -52.38
CA PRO A 530 24.82 23.06 -53.37
C PRO A 530 24.15 24.34 -52.83
N GLU A 531 24.00 25.30 -53.75
CA GLU A 531 23.43 26.64 -53.64
C GLU A 531 21.90 26.70 -53.85
N SER A 532 21.32 27.80 -53.37
CA SER A 532 19.96 28.31 -53.54
C SER A 532 19.67 28.84 -54.94
N LEU A 533 18.42 28.75 -55.43
CA LEU A 533 17.76 29.70 -56.36
C LEU A 533 16.21 29.49 -56.38
N THR A 534 15.50 30.55 -55.97
CA THR A 534 14.29 31.19 -56.56
C THR A 534 12.92 30.48 -56.75
N VAL A 535 11.87 31.21 -56.33
CA VAL A 535 10.40 31.00 -56.45
C VAL A 535 9.84 31.64 -57.74
N PRO A 536 8.68 31.18 -58.26
CA PRO A 536 7.49 32.06 -58.39
C PRO A 536 6.16 31.36 -58.01
N PRO A 537 5.02 32.09 -57.96
CA PRO A 537 3.94 31.85 -56.98
C PRO A 537 2.71 31.14 -57.56
N GLU A 538 1.93 30.48 -56.70
CA GLU A 538 0.54 30.12 -57.00
C GLU A 538 -0.43 30.69 -55.95
N THR A 539 -1.54 31.16 -56.51
CA THR A 539 -2.59 32.04 -56.01
C THR A 539 -3.60 31.36 -55.09
N ASN A 540 -4.11 32.15 -54.15
CA ASN A 540 -5.21 31.86 -53.23
C ASN A 540 -6.58 31.65 -53.90
N SER A 541 -7.40 30.81 -53.23
CA SER A 541 -8.88 30.84 -53.07
C SER A 541 -9.72 29.91 -53.96
N PRO A 542 -10.98 29.57 -53.58
CA PRO A 542 -11.46 29.10 -52.27
C PRO A 542 -12.42 27.88 -52.37
N ILE A 543 -12.81 27.34 -51.22
CA ILE A 543 -13.96 26.41 -51.02
C ILE A 543 -15.27 27.12 -51.41
N PRO A 544 -16.29 26.42 -51.96
CA PRO A 544 -17.51 26.18 -51.16
C PRO A 544 -18.18 24.81 -51.35
N ASN A 545 -18.73 24.32 -50.24
CA ASN A 545 -19.96 23.53 -50.02
C ASN A 545 -20.50 22.61 -51.13
N PHE A 546 -20.58 21.31 -50.83
CA PHE A 546 -21.84 20.57 -50.62
C PHE A 546 -21.60 19.34 -49.74
#